data_AF-A0A3M1ZSF1-F1
#
_entry.id   AF-A0A3M1ZSF1-F1
#
_cell.length_a   1.000
_cell.length_b   1.000
_cell.length_c   1.000
_cell.angle_alpha   90.00
_cell.angle_beta   90.00
_cell.angle_gamma   90.00
#
_symmetry.space_group_name_H-M   'P 1'
#
loop_
_entity.id
_entity.type
_entity.pdbx_description
1 polymer ?
#
loop_
_entity_poly.entity_id
_entity_poly.type
_entity_poly.pdbx_seq_one_letter_code
_entity_poly.pdbx_strand_id
1 'polypeptide(L)'
;MESGFNFLDYALMAVVGVSMILAFYRGFIREAIALIGLVASFLIAQQLTGAAGSFLSTWVANRGIADILGFTLVFIIALIFMGLLGATLGKLMDMAEISGTDRGLGLVFGLARGLLLIAIVALIYSSYGKLDKPWLKESILAPYAMKLGELLGQTLPENCPLSRKHADGRHAGKTPEPDERMALSAIIEKNMH
;
A
#
# COMPACT_ATOMS: atom_id res chain seq x y z
N MET A 1 -22.79 19.12 -12.95
CA MET A 1 -21.33 19.02 -12.71
C MET A 1 -20.81 18.11 -13.79
N GLU A 2 -19.89 18.57 -14.64
CA GLU A 2 -19.34 17.71 -15.68
C GLU A 2 -18.55 16.58 -15.00
N SER A 3 -19.11 15.39 -14.98
CA SER A 3 -18.48 14.16 -14.48
C SER A 3 -17.42 13.68 -15.47
N GLY A 4 -16.45 14.55 -15.76
CA GLY A 4 -15.33 14.24 -16.64
C GLY A 4 -14.26 13.45 -15.89
N PHE A 5 -13.58 12.55 -16.60
CA PHE A 5 -12.34 11.94 -16.10
C PHE A 5 -11.36 13.03 -15.70
N ASN A 6 -10.84 12.96 -14.48
CA ASN A 6 -9.83 13.90 -14.01
C ASN A 6 -8.42 13.30 -14.18
N PHE A 7 -7.38 14.11 -13.87
CA PHE A 7 -6.00 13.68 -14.07
C PHE A 7 -5.64 12.39 -13.28
N LEU A 8 -6.26 12.17 -12.12
CA LEU A 8 -6.03 11.00 -11.29
C LEU A 8 -6.61 9.75 -11.95
N ASP A 9 -7.79 9.86 -12.55
CA ASP A 9 -8.40 8.75 -13.29
C ASP A 9 -7.52 8.33 -14.48
N TYR A 10 -7.01 9.30 -15.24
CA TYR A 10 -6.07 9.03 -16.33
C TYR A 10 -4.76 8.38 -15.84
N ALA A 11 -4.24 8.83 -14.69
CA ALA A 11 -3.04 8.23 -14.09
C ALA A 11 -3.26 6.78 -13.67
N LEU A 12 -4.40 6.47 -13.03
CA LEU A 12 -4.75 5.10 -12.62
C LEU A 12 -4.93 4.18 -13.84
N MET A 13 -5.65 4.65 -14.87
CA MET A 13 -5.79 3.92 -16.13
C MET A 13 -4.46 3.71 -16.83
N ALA A 14 -3.58 4.71 -16.83
CA ALA A 14 -2.25 4.60 -17.44
C ALA A 14 -1.39 3.55 -16.73
N VAL A 15 -1.40 3.50 -15.39
CA VAL A 15 -0.66 2.47 -14.62
C VAL A 15 -1.12 1.06 -14.99
N VAL A 16 -2.44 0.83 -15.02
CA VAL A 16 -3.00 -0.48 -15.39
C VAL A 16 -2.72 -0.81 -16.86
N GLY A 17 -3.02 0.12 -17.77
CA GLY A 17 -2.85 -0.06 -19.21
C GLY A 17 -1.39 -0.36 -19.58
N VAL A 18 -0.44 0.41 -19.05
CA VAL A 18 1.00 0.19 -19.26
C VAL A 18 1.41 -1.17 -18.69
N SER A 19 0.93 -1.54 -17.50
CA SER A 19 1.22 -2.84 -16.90
C SER A 19 0.73 -4.00 -17.78
N MET A 20 -0.50 -3.92 -18.29
CA MET A 20 -1.08 -4.91 -19.19
C MET A 20 -0.33 -5.02 -20.53
N ILE A 21 -0.02 -3.88 -21.16
CA ILE A 21 0.71 -3.84 -22.43
C ILE A 21 2.10 -4.47 -22.28
N LEU A 22 2.83 -4.09 -21.22
CA LEU A 22 4.15 -4.63 -20.95
C LEU A 22 4.10 -6.14 -20.67
N ALA A 23 3.11 -6.62 -19.94
CA ALA A 23 2.95 -8.04 -19.64
C ALA A 23 2.56 -8.87 -20.88
N PHE A 24 1.76 -8.31 -21.78
CA PHE A 24 1.44 -8.93 -23.06
C PHE A 24 2.70 -9.20 -23.90
N TYR A 25 3.65 -8.26 -23.93
CA TYR A 25 4.91 -8.43 -24.67
C TYR A 25 5.90 -9.37 -23.98
N ARG A 26 5.95 -9.38 -22.65
CA ARG A 26 6.92 -10.19 -21.87
C ARG A 26 6.50 -11.64 -21.71
N GLY A 27 5.19 -11.93 -21.79
CA GLY A 27 4.63 -13.25 -21.54
C GLY A 27 4.33 -13.51 -20.06
N PHE A 28 3.55 -14.56 -19.81
CA PHE A 28 2.99 -14.89 -18.49
C PHE A 28 4.06 -15.17 -17.43
N ILE A 29 5.06 -16.02 -17.71
CA ILE A 29 6.03 -16.46 -16.68
C ILE A 29 6.79 -15.28 -16.08
N ARG A 30 7.28 -14.38 -16.94
CA ARG A 30 8.00 -13.18 -16.50
C ARG A 30 7.13 -12.29 -15.64
N GLU A 31 5.85 -12.18 -15.98
CA GLU A 31 4.92 -11.36 -15.21
C GLU A 31 4.52 -12.01 -13.89
N ALA A 32 4.36 -13.34 -13.84
CA ALA A 32 4.13 -14.06 -12.59
C ALA A 32 5.28 -13.86 -11.60
N ILE A 33 6.53 -13.97 -12.07
CA ILE A 33 7.73 -13.70 -11.25
C ILE A 33 7.73 -12.24 -10.79
N ALA A 34 7.41 -11.28 -11.67
CA ALA A 34 7.35 -9.87 -11.31
C ALA A 34 6.26 -9.57 -10.27
N LEU A 35 5.10 -10.21 -10.38
CA LEU A 35 3.99 -10.08 -9.44
C LEU A 35 4.36 -10.67 -8.07
N ILE A 36 4.96 -11.86 -8.04
CA ILE A 36 5.46 -12.49 -6.80
C ILE A 36 6.52 -11.59 -6.15
N GLY A 37 7.45 -11.06 -6.94
CA GLY A 37 8.46 -10.11 -6.49
C GLY A 37 7.82 -8.86 -5.86
N LEU A 38 6.81 -8.28 -6.51
CA LEU A 38 6.07 -7.14 -5.98
C LEU A 38 5.45 -7.42 -4.62
N VAL A 39 4.76 -8.56 -4.47
CA VAL A 39 4.15 -8.99 -3.20
C VAL A 39 5.23 -9.19 -2.13
N ALA A 40 6.31 -9.90 -2.46
CA ALA A 40 7.39 -10.15 -1.52
C ALA A 40 8.08 -8.86 -1.07
N SER A 41 8.35 -7.93 -1.98
CA SER A 41 8.91 -6.62 -1.65
C SER A 41 7.99 -5.81 -0.74
N PHE A 42 6.67 -5.87 -0.97
CA PHE A 42 5.68 -5.25 -0.10
C PHE A 42 5.72 -5.83 1.32
N LEU A 43 5.75 -7.17 1.45
CA LEU A 43 5.83 -7.84 2.76
C LEU A 43 7.15 -7.55 3.49
N ILE A 44 8.27 -7.46 2.78
CA ILE A 44 9.57 -7.07 3.35
C ILE A 44 9.52 -5.62 3.84
N ALA A 45 8.99 -4.71 3.02
CA ALA A 45 8.84 -3.30 3.38
C ALA A 45 8.00 -3.14 4.64
N GLN A 46 6.88 -3.86 4.74
CA GLN A 46 6.02 -3.83 5.91
C GLN A 46 6.75 -4.20 7.20
N GLN A 47 7.56 -5.26 7.17
CA GLN A 47 8.29 -5.72 8.36
C GLN A 47 9.37 -4.73 8.79
N LEU A 48 10.04 -4.09 7.84
CA LEU A 48 11.18 -3.20 8.11
C LEU A 48 10.78 -1.73 8.29
N THR A 49 9.52 -1.37 8.07
CA THR A 49 9.03 0.01 8.17
C THR A 49 9.26 0.62 9.55
N GLY A 50 9.04 -0.13 10.62
CA GLY A 50 9.27 0.37 11.98
C GLY A 50 10.74 0.74 12.24
N ALA A 51 11.66 -0.09 11.78
CA ALA A 51 13.11 0.16 11.90
C ALA A 51 13.55 1.33 11.01
N ALA A 52 13.12 1.34 9.75
CA ALA A 52 13.44 2.39 8.78
C ALA A 52 12.85 3.75 9.19
N GLY A 53 11.59 3.77 9.66
CA GLY A 53 10.91 4.97 10.16
C GLY A 53 11.58 5.53 11.41
N SER A 54 12.04 4.67 12.33
CA SER A 54 12.82 5.10 13.49
C SER A 54 14.14 5.75 13.09
N PHE A 55 14.86 5.17 12.13
CA PHE A 55 16.10 5.75 11.60
C PHE A 55 15.86 7.11 10.93
N LEU A 56 14.77 7.24 10.15
CA LEU A 56 14.41 8.52 9.51
C LEU A 56 13.84 9.56 10.48
N SER A 57 13.35 9.16 11.65
CA SER A 57 12.81 10.10 12.64
C SER A 57 13.87 11.05 13.22
N THR A 58 15.16 10.74 13.05
CA THR A 58 16.26 11.66 13.36
C THR A 58 16.33 12.86 12.41
N TRP A 59 15.81 12.71 11.18
CA TRP A 59 15.85 13.73 10.12
C TRP A 59 14.49 14.37 9.87
N VAL A 60 13.40 13.67 10.19
CA VAL A 60 12.02 14.10 9.94
C VAL A 60 11.26 14.17 11.26
N ALA A 61 10.86 15.38 11.67
CA ALA A 61 10.16 15.61 12.94
C ALA A 61 8.78 14.93 13.01
N ASN A 62 8.09 14.80 11.87
CA ASN A 62 6.79 14.13 11.82
C ASN A 62 6.98 12.61 11.68
N ARG A 63 6.66 11.87 12.75
CA ARG A 63 6.81 10.41 12.78
C ARG A 63 6.01 9.69 11.69
N GLY A 64 4.80 10.16 11.37
CA GLY A 64 4.00 9.57 10.29
C GLY A 64 4.68 9.71 8.94
N ILE A 65 5.28 10.86 8.65
CA ILE A 65 6.02 11.09 7.40
C ILE A 65 7.30 10.26 7.37
N ALA A 66 8.01 10.14 8.50
CA ALA A 66 9.21 9.30 8.61
C ALA A 66 8.89 7.82 8.32
N ASP A 67 7.77 7.30 8.84
CA ASP A 67 7.33 5.92 8.59
C ASP A 67 6.98 5.70 7.10
N ILE A 68 6.29 6.64 6.43
CA ILE A 68 6.00 6.57 4.98
C ILE A 68 7.28 6.50 4.16
N LEU A 69 8.23 7.38 4.47
CA LEU A 69 9.50 7.44 3.75
C LEU A 69 10.31 6.17 4.00
N GLY A 70 10.30 5.65 5.23
CA GLY A 70 10.93 4.39 5.60
C GLY A 70 10.33 3.21 4.83
N PHE A 71 9.00 3.07 4.85
CA PHE A 71 8.28 2.06 4.06
C PHE A 71 8.64 2.15 2.57
N THR A 72 8.53 3.36 2.01
CA THR A 72 8.74 3.62 0.57
C THR A 72 10.17 3.28 0.16
N LEU A 73 11.16 3.69 0.96
CA LEU A 73 12.57 3.44 0.71
C LEU A 73 12.85 1.93 0.72
N VAL A 74 12.42 1.22 1.76
CA VAL A 74 12.61 -0.23 1.85
C VAL A 74 11.89 -0.95 0.71
N PHE A 75 10.66 -0.54 0.40
CA PHE A 75 9.89 -1.13 -0.70
C PHE A 75 10.63 -1.00 -2.03
N ILE A 76 11.15 0.19 -2.35
CA ILE A 76 11.93 0.40 -3.59
C ILE A 76 13.19 -0.47 -3.61
N ILE A 77 13.94 -0.52 -2.50
CA ILE A 77 15.15 -1.35 -2.41
C ILE A 77 14.81 -2.83 -2.61
N ALA A 78 13.79 -3.33 -1.91
CA ALA A 78 13.34 -4.70 -2.03
C ALA A 78 12.80 -5.00 -3.44
N LEU A 79 12.13 -4.04 -4.08
CA LEU A 79 11.61 -4.18 -5.44
C LEU A 79 12.74 -4.29 -6.47
N ILE A 80 13.80 -3.48 -6.32
CA ILE A 80 15.00 -3.57 -7.17
C ILE A 80 15.66 -4.93 -6.99
N PHE A 81 15.83 -5.37 -5.74
CA PHE A 81 16.43 -6.67 -5.44
C PHE A 81 15.61 -7.84 -6.03
N MET A 82 14.30 -7.86 -5.80
CA MET A 82 13.40 -8.87 -6.37
C MET A 82 13.34 -8.80 -7.90
N GLY A 83 13.43 -7.60 -8.48
CA GLY A 83 13.51 -7.42 -9.93
C GLY A 83 14.79 -8.02 -10.52
N LEU A 84 15.92 -7.87 -9.85
CA LEU A 84 17.19 -8.45 -10.27
C LEU A 84 17.18 -9.98 -10.16
N LEU A 85 16.64 -10.50 -9.06
CA LEU A 85 16.42 -11.94 -8.87
C LEU A 85 15.47 -12.49 -9.95
N GLY A 86 14.36 -11.80 -10.19
CA GLY A 86 13.38 -12.17 -11.20
C GLY A 86 13.93 -12.14 -12.63
N ALA A 87 14.82 -11.19 -12.95
CA ALA A 87 15.52 -11.15 -14.22
C ALA A 87 16.46 -12.36 -14.40
N THR A 88 17.10 -12.80 -13.32
CA THR A 88 17.97 -13.98 -13.33
C THR A 88 17.16 -15.26 -13.50
N LEU A 89 16.05 -15.39 -12.76
CA LEU A 89 15.10 -16.49 -12.92
C LEU A 89 14.50 -16.53 -14.33
N GLY A 90 14.15 -15.37 -14.88
CA GLY A 90 13.64 -15.27 -16.26
C GLY A 90 14.63 -15.85 -17.28
N LYS A 91 15.94 -15.56 -17.14
CA LYS A 91 16.97 -16.14 -18.01
C LYS A 91 17.10 -17.65 -17.85
N LEU A 92 17.00 -18.16 -16.61
CA LEU A 92 17.04 -19.60 -16.35
C LEU A 92 15.84 -20.31 -16.98
N MET A 93 14.65 -19.68 -16.97
CA MET A 93 13.47 -20.22 -17.63
C MET A 93 13.60 -20.21 -19.15
N ASP A 94 14.24 -19.19 -19.73
CA ASP A 94 14.54 -19.16 -21.17
C ASP A 94 15.46 -20.34 -21.56
N MET A 95 16.45 -20.66 -20.72
CA MET A 95 17.36 -21.80 -20.94
C MET A 95 16.66 -23.16 -20.78
N ALA A 96 15.63 -23.24 -19.93
CA ALA A 96 14.88 -24.47 -19.69
C ALA A 96 13.87 -24.80 -20.81
N GLU A 97 13.84 -24.02 -21.90
CA GLU A 97 12.86 -24.11 -23.00
C GLU A 97 11.40 -24.16 -22.52
N ILE A 98 11.12 -23.62 -21.33
CA ILE A 98 9.76 -23.54 -20.82
C ILE A 98 9.06 -22.45 -21.62
N SER A 99 8.28 -22.86 -22.62
CA SER A 99 7.43 -21.96 -23.41
C SER A 99 6.35 -21.35 -22.52
N GLY A 100 6.63 -20.18 -21.96
CA GLY A 100 5.74 -19.38 -21.12
C GLY A 100 4.91 -18.35 -21.86
N THR A 101 4.73 -18.51 -23.17
CA THR A 101 4.28 -17.45 -24.08
C THR A 101 2.76 -17.36 -24.22
N ASP A 102 2.00 -17.74 -23.19
CA ASP A 102 0.58 -17.36 -23.16
C ASP A 102 0.51 -15.85 -22.86
N ARG A 103 0.46 -15.08 -23.95
CA ARG A 103 0.36 -13.61 -23.90
C ARG A 103 -0.98 -13.16 -23.31
N GLY A 104 -2.03 -13.98 -23.42
CA GLY A 104 -3.33 -13.72 -22.83
C GLY A 104 -3.27 -13.79 -21.30
N LEU A 105 -2.63 -14.82 -20.77
CA LEU A 105 -2.34 -14.90 -19.33
C LEU A 105 -1.42 -13.77 -18.89
N GLY A 106 -0.42 -13.39 -19.71
CA GLY A 106 0.39 -12.19 -19.46
C GLY A 106 -0.46 -10.95 -19.21
N LEU A 107 -1.49 -10.70 -20.03
CA LEU A 107 -2.39 -9.56 -19.86
C LEU A 107 -3.16 -9.59 -18.52
N VAL A 108 -3.63 -10.77 -18.09
CA VAL A 108 -4.31 -10.94 -16.79
C VAL A 108 -3.36 -10.68 -15.62
N PHE A 109 -2.13 -11.18 -15.69
CA PHE A 109 -1.11 -10.94 -14.67
C PHE A 109 -0.67 -9.47 -14.65
N GLY A 110 -0.56 -8.82 -15.81
CA GLY A 110 -0.29 -7.39 -15.94
C GLY A 110 -1.40 -6.54 -15.33
N LEU A 111 -2.67 -6.93 -15.53
CA LEU A 111 -3.81 -6.31 -14.86
C LEU A 111 -3.70 -6.47 -13.34
N ALA A 112 -3.48 -7.70 -12.85
CA ALA A 112 -3.35 -7.99 -11.42
C ALA A 112 -2.23 -7.16 -10.77
N ARG A 113 -1.07 -7.05 -11.44
CA ARG A 113 0.05 -6.23 -10.98
C ARG A 113 -0.30 -4.74 -10.96
N GLY A 114 -0.96 -4.24 -12.01
CA GLY A 114 -1.38 -2.84 -12.08
C GLY A 114 -2.34 -2.49 -10.95
N LEU A 115 -3.34 -3.36 -10.70
CA LEU A 115 -4.29 -3.20 -9.59
C LEU A 115 -3.60 -3.30 -8.23
N LEU A 116 -2.63 -4.21 -8.06
CA LEU A 116 -1.87 -4.34 -6.83
C LEU A 116 -1.00 -3.10 -6.56
N LEU A 117 -0.36 -2.53 -7.58
CA LEU A 117 0.37 -1.26 -7.44
C LEU A 117 -0.54 -0.13 -6.99
N ILE A 118 -1.73 -0.01 -7.61
CA ILE A 118 -2.74 0.97 -7.19
C ILE A 118 -3.17 0.73 -5.75
N ALA A 119 -3.42 -0.52 -5.36
CA ALA A 119 -3.80 -0.88 -4.00
C ALA A 119 -2.73 -0.49 -2.98
N ILE A 120 -1.45 -0.75 -3.27
CA ILE A 120 -0.33 -0.37 -2.41
C ILE A 120 -0.27 1.16 -2.24
N VAL A 121 -0.35 1.91 -3.34
CA VAL A 121 -0.33 3.39 -3.29
C VAL A 121 -1.54 3.93 -2.52
N ALA A 122 -2.72 3.37 -2.76
CA ALA A 122 -3.94 3.76 -2.06
C ALA A 122 -3.90 3.42 -0.57
N LEU A 123 -3.28 2.29 -0.18
CA LEU A 123 -3.05 1.92 1.22
C LEU A 123 -2.14 2.94 1.90
N ILE A 124 -1.00 3.28 1.28
CA ILE A 124 -0.09 4.30 1.82
C ILE A 124 -0.82 5.64 1.95
N TYR A 125 -1.61 6.02 0.95
CA TYR A 125 -2.36 7.27 0.97
C TYR A 125 -3.47 7.27 2.03
N SER A 126 -4.17 6.15 2.26
CA SER A 126 -5.23 6.08 3.28
C SER A 126 -4.69 6.01 4.71
N SER A 127 -3.54 5.38 4.91
CA SER A 127 -2.90 5.29 6.22
C SER A 127 -2.33 6.63 6.71
N TYR A 128 -1.96 7.55 5.80
CA TYR A 128 -1.21 8.76 6.16
C TYR A 128 -1.63 10.06 5.48
N GLY A 129 -2.36 9.99 4.37
CA GLY A 129 -2.83 11.14 3.60
C GLY A 129 -4.12 11.73 4.16
N LYS A 130 -4.37 13.01 3.85
CA LYS A 130 -5.67 13.63 4.10
C LYS A 130 -6.63 13.24 2.98
N LEU A 131 -7.71 12.52 3.30
CA LEU A 131 -8.72 12.08 2.34
C LEU A 131 -9.62 13.21 1.80
N ASP A 132 -9.43 14.45 2.27
CA ASP A 132 -10.31 15.59 2.00
C ASP A 132 -9.89 16.43 0.76
N LYS A 133 -9.12 15.86 -0.16
CA LYS A 133 -8.59 16.60 -1.30
C LYS A 133 -9.59 16.66 -2.48
N PRO A 134 -9.78 17.83 -3.14
CA PRO A 134 -10.75 17.99 -4.23
C PRO A 134 -10.58 16.97 -5.36
N TRP A 135 -9.34 16.79 -5.83
CA TRP A 135 -9.01 15.84 -6.91
C TRP A 135 -9.32 14.37 -6.58
N LEU A 136 -9.40 14.03 -5.29
CA LEU A 136 -9.76 12.68 -4.84
C LEU A 136 -11.29 12.51 -4.81
N LYS A 137 -12.03 13.54 -4.40
CA LYS A 137 -13.50 13.53 -4.35
C LYS A 137 -14.14 13.63 -5.73
N GLU A 138 -13.50 14.32 -6.65
CA GLU A 138 -13.96 14.51 -8.03
C GLU A 138 -13.62 13.33 -8.95
N SER A 139 -12.77 12.39 -8.49
CA SER A 139 -12.33 11.24 -9.30
C SER A 139 -13.35 10.10 -9.24
N ILE A 140 -13.61 9.49 -10.39
CA ILE A 140 -14.52 8.35 -10.53
C ILE A 140 -13.84 7.06 -10.04
N LEU A 141 -12.54 6.91 -10.32
CA LEU A 141 -11.76 5.69 -10.01
C LEU A 141 -11.14 5.71 -8.61
N ALA A 142 -10.99 6.87 -7.99
CA ALA A 142 -10.40 7.00 -6.66
C ALA A 142 -11.11 6.16 -5.58
N PRO A 143 -12.46 6.11 -5.48
CA PRO A 143 -13.14 5.28 -4.47
C PRO A 143 -12.82 3.78 -4.64
N TYR A 144 -12.70 3.31 -5.89
CA TYR A 144 -12.34 1.92 -6.18
C TYR A 144 -10.88 1.64 -5.81
N ALA A 145 -9.96 2.55 -6.13
CA ALA A 145 -8.56 2.45 -5.72
C ALA A 145 -8.42 2.39 -4.19
N MET A 146 -9.16 3.24 -3.47
CA MET A 146 -9.18 3.23 -1.99
C MET A 146 -9.73 1.93 -1.43
N LYS A 147 -10.80 1.38 -2.03
CA LYS A 147 -11.35 0.08 -1.65
C LYS A 147 -10.35 -1.06 -1.87
N LEU A 148 -9.59 -1.03 -2.98
CA LEU A 148 -8.52 -2.00 -3.22
C LEU A 148 -7.41 -1.90 -2.17
N GLY A 149 -7.02 -0.68 -1.79
CA GLY A 149 -6.07 -0.45 -0.70
C GLY A 149 -6.60 -0.97 0.64
N GLU A 150 -7.88 -0.75 0.95
CA GLU A 150 -8.53 -1.29 2.15
C GLU A 150 -8.54 -2.82 2.18
N LEU A 151 -8.90 -3.46 1.06
CA LEU A 151 -8.89 -4.92 0.95
C LEU A 151 -7.48 -5.47 1.16
N LEU A 152 -6.47 -4.84 0.54
CA LEU A 152 -5.07 -5.19 0.76
C LEU A 152 -4.69 -5.02 2.23
N GLY A 153 -5.14 -3.94 2.88
CA GLY A 153 -4.95 -3.68 4.30
C GLY A 153 -5.53 -4.77 5.21
N GLN A 154 -6.71 -5.30 4.89
CA GLN A 154 -7.38 -6.36 5.66
C GLN A 154 -6.69 -7.72 5.51
N THR A 155 -6.02 -7.97 4.39
CA THR A 155 -5.25 -9.21 4.19
C THR A 155 -3.93 -9.24 4.96
N LEU A 156 -3.53 -8.13 5.59
CA LEU A 156 -2.29 -8.05 6.35
C LEU A 156 -2.46 -8.57 7.79
N PRO A 157 -1.50 -9.37 8.30
CA PRO A 157 -1.53 -9.85 9.68
C PRO A 157 -1.48 -8.69 10.69
N GLU A 158 -2.14 -8.86 11.84
CA GLU A 158 -2.42 -7.79 12.83
C GLU A 158 -1.16 -7.12 13.43
N ASN A 159 0.02 -7.75 13.32
CA ASN A 159 1.30 -7.21 13.82
C ASN A 159 1.93 -6.14 12.91
N CYS A 160 1.22 -5.65 11.89
CA CYS A 160 1.73 -4.69 10.93
C CYS A 160 1.48 -3.22 11.37
N PRO A 161 2.48 -2.32 11.30
CA PRO A 161 2.31 -0.89 11.63
C PRO A 161 1.29 -0.15 10.74
N LEU A 162 1.02 -0.68 9.53
CA LEU A 162 -0.01 -0.18 8.60
C LEU A 162 -1.38 -0.85 8.81
N SER A 163 -1.48 -1.84 9.71
CA SER A 163 -2.77 -2.46 10.04
C SER A 163 -3.65 -1.45 10.78
N ARG A 164 -4.89 -1.30 10.30
CA ARG A 164 -5.87 -0.30 10.79
C ARG A 164 -6.11 -0.39 12.30
N LYS A 165 -6.04 -1.59 12.90
CA LYS A 165 -6.15 -1.79 14.36
C LYS A 165 -5.05 -1.09 15.16
N HIS A 166 -3.85 -0.95 14.59
CA HIS A 166 -2.74 -0.25 15.23
C HIS A 166 -2.89 1.28 15.16
N ALA A 167 -3.54 1.80 14.09
CA ALA A 167 -3.89 3.21 13.99
C ALA A 167 -5.05 3.59 14.94
N ASP A 168 -6.03 2.70 15.12
CA ASP A 168 -7.12 2.84 16.09
C ASP A 168 -6.61 2.77 17.55
N GLY A 169 -5.61 1.93 17.82
CA GLY A 169 -4.89 1.89 19.10
C GLY A 169 -4.15 3.17 19.48
N ARG A 170 -3.81 4.06 18.53
CA ARG A 170 -3.23 5.39 18.83
C ARG A 170 -4.27 6.40 19.31
N HIS A 171 -5.56 6.17 19.03
CA HIS A 171 -6.68 7.00 19.52
C HIS A 171 -7.41 6.36 20.71
N ALA A 172 -7.37 5.03 20.85
CA ALA A 172 -7.93 4.30 21.99
C ALA A 172 -7.02 4.32 23.25
N GLY A 173 -5.85 4.96 23.18
CA GLY A 173 -4.92 5.14 24.30
C GLY A 173 -5.20 6.33 25.22
N LYS A 174 -6.43 6.87 25.22
CA LYS A 174 -6.92 7.75 26.29
C LYS A 174 -7.99 7.02 27.09
N THR A 175 -7.63 5.91 27.72
CA THR A 175 -8.30 5.55 28.96
C THR A 175 -8.01 6.70 29.92
N PRO A 176 -9.03 7.39 30.48
CA PRO A 176 -8.76 8.48 31.41
C PRO A 176 -7.85 7.94 32.51
N GLU A 177 -6.77 8.67 32.77
CA GLU A 177 -5.79 8.32 33.79
C GLU A 177 -6.55 8.22 35.16
N PRO A 178 -6.14 7.39 36.15
CA PRO A 178 -6.97 7.08 37.33
C PRO A 178 -7.44 8.32 38.11
N ASP A 179 -6.68 9.40 38.06
CA ASP A 179 -6.99 10.74 38.57
C ASP A 179 -8.09 11.45 37.77
N GLU A 180 -8.07 11.35 36.44
CA GLU A 180 -9.10 11.89 35.55
C GLU A 180 -10.44 11.14 35.74
N ARG A 181 -10.39 9.83 36.01
CA ARG A 181 -11.58 9.04 36.37
C ARG A 181 -12.19 9.48 37.70
N MET A 182 -11.34 9.79 38.68
CA MET A 182 -11.78 10.27 40.00
C MET A 182 -12.38 11.68 39.92
N ALA A 183 -11.81 12.54 39.08
CA ALA A 183 -12.36 13.87 38.82
C ALA A 183 -13.73 13.78 38.13
N LEU A 184 -13.89 12.89 37.15
CA LEU A 184 -15.16 12.69 36.45
C LEU A 184 -16.24 12.10 37.35
N SER A 185 -15.92 11.14 38.23
CA SER A 185 -16.89 10.63 39.20
C SER A 185 -17.33 11.69 40.20
N ALA A 186 -16.41 12.56 40.66
CA ALA A 186 -16.74 13.65 41.59
C ALA A 186 -17.63 14.73 40.94
N ILE A 187 -17.42 15.02 39.65
CA ILE A 187 -18.25 15.97 38.90
C ILE A 187 -19.65 15.41 38.67
N ILE A 188 -19.78 14.11 38.37
CA ILE A 188 -21.08 13.45 38.16
C ILE A 188 -21.86 13.39 39.48
N GLU A 189 -21.21 13.06 40.59
CA GLU A 189 -21.84 13.02 41.92
C GLU A 189 -22.34 14.39 42.37
N LYS A 190 -21.58 15.46 42.08
CA LYS A 190 -21.96 16.85 42.41
C LYS A 190 -23.16 17.37 41.60
N ASN A 191 -23.45 16.81 40.43
CA ASN A 191 -24.57 17.22 39.57
C ASN A 191 -25.83 16.33 39.72
N MET A 192 -25.80 15.32 40.60
CA MET A 192 -26.97 14.49 40.94
C MET A 192 -27.69 14.94 42.22
N HIS A 193 -27.31 16.09 42.77
CA HIS A 193 -28.01 16.81 43.84
C HIS A 193 -28.32 18.24 43.39
#